data_AF-A0A0Q4Y2S5-F1
#
_entry.id   AF-A0A0Q4Y2S5-F1
#
_cell.length_a   1.000
_cell.length_b   1.000
_cell.length_c   1.000
_cell.angle_alpha   90.00
_cell.angle_beta   90.00
_cell.angle_gamma   90.00
#
_symmetry.space_group_name_H-M   'P 1'
#
loop_
_entity.id
_entity.type
_entity.pdbx_description
1 polymer ?
#
loop_
_entity_poly.entity_id
_entity_poly.type
_entity_poly.pdbx_seq_one_letter_code
_entity_poly.pdbx_strand_id
1 'polypeptide(L)'
;MPSSYVIGDHFEAFVKQQVQQGRYASASEVIRDGLRVLEEQEQLRVAKLEALRAAIQQGSDSGPGIPAEEVFADVRARIRQVVKRT
;
A
#
# COMPACT_ATOMS: atom_id res chain seq x y z
N MET A 1 7.08 -13.08 30.30
CA MET A 1 6.39 -11.99 31.03
C MET A 1 5.43 -11.32 30.06
N PRO A 2 4.15 -11.10 30.40
CA PRO A 2 3.30 -10.25 29.56
C PRO A 2 3.85 -8.82 29.56
N SER A 3 4.00 -8.23 28.38
CA SER A 3 4.36 -6.82 28.25
C SER A 3 3.13 -5.95 28.57
N SER A 4 3.32 -4.92 29.38
CA SER A 4 2.27 -3.95 29.71
C SER A 4 2.57 -2.63 28.98
N TYR A 5 1.54 -2.05 28.35
CA TYR A 5 1.65 -0.81 27.58
C TYR A 5 0.49 0.12 27.96
N VAL A 6 0.77 1.42 28.04
CA VAL A 6 -0.25 2.46 28.21
C VAL A 6 -0.71 2.89 26.83
N ILE A 7 -1.99 2.70 26.54
CA ILE A 7 -2.60 3.02 25.22
C ILE A 7 -3.50 4.27 25.27
N GLY A 8 -3.74 4.82 26.46
CA GLY A 8 -4.53 6.03 26.67
C GLY A 8 -6.05 5.80 26.67
N ASP A 9 -6.76 6.73 27.29
CA ASP A 9 -8.18 6.61 27.66
C ASP A 9 -9.11 6.27 26.47
N HIS A 10 -8.84 6.85 25.30
CA HIS A 10 -9.63 6.59 24.09
C HIS A 10 -9.59 5.12 23.67
N PHE A 11 -8.38 4.54 23.59
CA PHE A 11 -8.20 3.16 23.15
C PHE A 11 -8.58 2.17 24.24
N GLU A 12 -8.43 2.52 25.52
CA GLU A 12 -8.97 1.72 26.62
C GLU A 12 -10.50 1.60 26.55
N ALA A 13 -11.20 2.72 26.33
CA ALA A 13 -12.65 2.73 26.15
C ALA A 13 -13.08 1.91 24.93
N PHE A 14 -12.36 2.05 23.80
CA PHE A 14 -12.62 1.27 22.59
C PHE A 14 -12.44 -0.24 22.83
N VAL A 15 -11.32 -0.66 23.44
CA VAL A 15 -11.04 -2.08 23.74
C VAL A 15 -12.12 -2.64 24.67
N LYS A 16 -12.49 -1.89 25.71
CA LYS A 16 -13.56 -2.29 26.63
C LYS A 16 -14.89 -2.48 25.89
N GLN A 17 -15.24 -1.57 24.99
CA GLN A 17 -16.46 -1.68 24.19
C GLN A 17 -16.44 -2.93 23.29
N GLN A 18 -15.33 -3.20 22.60
CA GLN A 18 -15.21 -4.36 21.71
C GLN A 18 -15.37 -5.69 22.48
N VAL A 19 -14.83 -5.78 23.70
CA VAL A 19 -15.00 -6.95 24.57
C VAL A 19 -16.43 -7.04 25.12
N GLN A 20 -17.02 -5.93 25.57
CA GLN A 20 -18.40 -5.90 26.09
C GLN A 20 -19.44 -6.29 25.03
N GLN A 21 -19.19 -5.98 23.76
CA GLN A 21 -20.02 -6.38 22.64
C GLN A 21 -19.86 -7.87 22.27
N GLY A 22 -18.96 -8.60 22.95
CA GLY A 22 -18.69 -10.01 22.69
C GLY A 22 -17.92 -10.27 21.40
N ARG A 23 -17.39 -9.23 20.75
CA ARG A 23 -16.63 -9.38 19.50
C ARG A 23 -15.26 -10.01 19.72
N TYR A 24 -14.68 -9.77 20.89
CA TYR A 24 -13.42 -10.35 21.32
C TYR A 24 -13.54 -10.85 22.76
N ALA A 25 -12.81 -11.92 23.10
CA ALA A 25 -12.85 -12.51 24.44
C ALA A 25 -11.97 -11.76 25.45
N SER A 26 -11.01 -10.96 24.99
CA SER A 26 -10.09 -10.22 25.87
C SER A 26 -9.47 -8.99 25.20
N ALA A 27 -8.99 -8.06 26.03
CA ALA A 27 -8.24 -6.89 25.58
C ALA A 27 -6.99 -7.27 24.76
N SER A 28 -6.27 -8.31 25.18
CA SER A 28 -5.09 -8.79 24.46
C SER A 28 -5.41 -9.31 23.06
N GLU A 29 -6.62 -9.82 22.85
CA GLU A 29 -7.08 -10.27 21.54
C GLU A 29 -7.33 -9.08 20.60
N VAL A 30 -8.02 -8.04 21.09
CA VAL A 30 -8.24 -6.78 20.35
C VAL A 30 -6.91 -6.17 19.92
N ILE A 31 -5.94 -6.08 20.85
CA ILE A 31 -4.64 -5.50 20.57
C ILE A 31 -3.88 -6.33 19.53
N ARG A 32 -3.86 -7.66 19.66
CA ARG A 32 -3.20 -8.53 18.67
C ARG A 32 -3.81 -8.40 17.28
N ASP A 33 -5.13 -8.29 17.20
CA ASP A 33 -5.83 -8.12 15.93
C ASP A 33 -5.51 -6.76 15.30
N GLY A 34 -5.52 -5.68 16.08
CA GLY A 34 -5.09 -4.37 15.62
C GLY A 34 -3.62 -4.35 15.16
N LEU A 35 -2.72 -5.02 15.87
CA LEU A 35 -1.31 -5.12 15.48
C LEU A 35 -1.11 -5.95 14.21
N ARG A 36 -1.93 -6.98 13.96
CA ARG A 36 -1.88 -7.75 12.70
C ARG A 36 -2.22 -6.88 11.49
N VAL A 37 -3.26 -6.04 11.62
CA VAL A 37 -3.62 -5.09 10.56
C VAL A 37 -2.50 -4.07 10.34
N LEU A 38 -1.90 -3.56 11.42
CA LEU A 38 -0.77 -2.64 11.32
C LEU A 38 0.45 -3.28 10.65
N GLU A 39 0.76 -4.53 10.99
CA GLU A 39 1.85 -5.30 10.37
C GLU A 39 1.63 -5.48 8.87
N GLU A 40 0.42 -5.88 8.45
CA GLU A 40 0.07 -6.02 7.03
C GLU A 40 0.20 -4.67 6.28
N GLN A 41 -0.27 -3.59 6.88
CA GLN A 41 -0.13 -2.24 6.31
C GLN A 41 1.33 -1.84 6.13
N GLU A 42 2.19 -2.14 7.12
CA GLU A 42 3.61 -1.80 7.04
C GLU A 42 4.33 -2.66 5.99
N GLN A 43 4.01 -3.96 5.89
CA GLN A 43 4.54 -4.82 4.83
C GLN A 43 4.16 -4.30 3.43
N LEU A 44 2.89 -3.92 3.23
CA LEU A 44 2.44 -3.30 1.98
C LEU A 44 3.13 -1.97 1.70
N ARG A 45 3.37 -1.16 2.74
CA ARG A 45 4.07 0.13 2.61
C ARG A 45 5.50 -0.08 2.13
N VAL A 46 6.22 -1.03 2.73
CA VAL A 46 7.59 -1.39 2.33
C VAL A 46 7.62 -1.89 0.88
N ALA A 47 6.75 -2.84 0.53
CA ALA A 47 6.69 -3.40 -0.83
C ALA A 47 6.39 -2.33 -1.89
N LYS A 48 5.46 -1.40 -1.61
CA LYS A 48 5.15 -0.27 -2.52
C LYS A 48 6.35 0.65 -2.71
N LEU A 49 7.08 0.91 -1.64
CA LEU A 49 8.23 1.81 -1.66
C LEU A 49 9.41 1.17 -2.42
N GLU A 50 9.63 -0.13 -2.27
CA GLU A 50 10.59 -0.90 -3.06
C GLU A 50 10.21 -0.91 -4.55
N ALA A 51 8.94 -1.19 -4.87
CA ALA A 51 8.45 -1.15 -6.25
C ALA A 51 8.62 0.23 -6.89
N LEU A 52 8.34 1.31 -6.15
CA LEU A 52 8.52 2.68 -6.63
C LEU A 52 10.00 2.99 -6.90
N ARG A 53 10.90 2.60 -5.98
CA ARG A 53 12.35 2.75 -6.17
C ARG A 53 12.84 2.01 -7.40
N ALA A 54 12.39 0.76 -7.59
CA ALA A 54 12.72 -0.04 -8.76
C ALA A 54 12.22 0.61 -10.06
N ALA A 55 10.98 1.13 -10.08
CA ALA A 55 10.43 1.81 -11.25
C ALA A 55 11.17 3.11 -11.60
N ILE A 56 11.59 3.88 -10.59
CA ILE A 56 12.41 5.08 -10.78
C ILE A 56 13.78 4.69 -11.34
N GLN A 57 14.42 3.66 -10.79
CA GLN A 57 15.71 3.19 -11.28
C GLN A 57 15.61 2.70 -12.73
N GLN A 58 14.59 1.90 -13.04
CA GLN A 58 14.32 1.47 -14.41
C GLN A 58 14.11 2.64 -15.36
N GLY A 59 13.38 3.68 -14.93
CA GLY A 59 13.21 4.91 -15.70
C GLY A 59 14.53 5.67 -15.91
N SER A 60 15.35 5.79 -14.87
CA SER A 60 16.68 6.39 -14.94
C SER A 60 17.61 5.65 -15.90
N ASP A 61 17.53 4.32 -15.92
CA ASP A 61 18.36 3.45 -16.76
C ASP A 61 17.81 3.34 -18.20
N SER A 62 16.60 3.84 -18.47
CA SER A 62 15.95 3.75 -19.79
C SER A 62 16.52 4.68 -20.86
N GLY A 63 17.47 5.54 -20.48
CA GLY A 63 18.11 6.51 -21.37
C GLY A 63 17.47 7.90 -21.31
N PRO A 64 17.83 8.79 -22.25
CA PRO A 64 17.35 10.16 -22.23
C PRO A 64 15.84 10.24 -22.48
N GLY A 65 15.20 11.25 -21.87
CA GLY A 65 13.80 11.54 -22.12
C GLY A 65 13.55 11.89 -23.59
N ILE A 66 12.40 11.45 -24.11
CA ILE A 66 11.94 11.74 -25.47
C ILE A 66 10.93 12.90 -25.40
N PRO A 67 10.99 13.90 -26.29
CA PRO A 67 9.98 14.95 -26.37
C PRO A 67 8.57 14.39 -26.53
N ALA A 68 7.60 14.98 -25.82
CA ALA A 68 6.24 14.46 -25.78
C ALA A 68 5.58 14.44 -27.17
N GLU A 69 5.85 15.45 -28.00
CA GLU A 69 5.32 15.58 -29.36
C GLU A 69 5.72 14.39 -30.24
N GLU A 70 6.97 13.93 -30.12
CA GLU A 70 7.51 12.78 -30.84
C GLU A 70 6.84 11.49 -30.38
N VAL A 71 6.74 11.27 -29.07
CA VAL A 71 6.03 10.11 -28.49
C VAL A 71 4.58 10.05 -28.96
N PHE A 72 3.86 11.19 -28.93
CA PHE A 72 2.47 11.22 -29.34
C PHE A 72 2.30 11.00 -30.86
N ALA A 73 3.22 11.49 -31.68
CA ALA A 73 3.21 11.21 -33.11
C ALA A 73 3.36 9.71 -33.39
N ASP A 74 4.34 9.08 -32.73
CA ASP A 74 4.63 7.64 -32.86
C ASP A 74 3.46 6.76 -32.40
N VAL A 75 2.90 7.06 -31.22
CA VAL A 75 1.74 6.31 -30.68
C VAL A 75 0.55 6.38 -31.64
N ARG A 76 0.22 7.58 -32.15
CA ARG A 76 -0.87 7.73 -33.13
C ARG A 76 -0.61 6.98 -34.43
N ALA A 77 0.63 6.98 -34.92
CA ALA A 77 1.01 6.23 -36.11
C ALA A 77 0.82 4.71 -35.92
N ARG A 78 1.27 4.16 -34.78
CA ARG A 78 1.10 2.74 -34.45
C ARG A 78 -0.37 2.34 -34.33
N ILE A 79 -1.20 3.13 -33.65
CA ILE A 79 -2.64 2.85 -33.52
C ILE A 79 -3.29 2.76 -34.91
N ARG A 80 -2.98 3.67 -35.84
CA ARG A 80 -3.53 3.64 -37.21
C ARG A 80 -3.15 2.38 -37.98
N GLN A 81 -1.93 1.85 -37.77
CA GLN A 81 -1.49 0.61 -38.42
C GLN A 81 -2.25 -0.62 -37.91
N VAL A 82 -2.55 -0.67 -36.61
CA VAL A 82 -3.34 -1.76 -36.01
C VAL A 82 -4.78 -1.73 -36.55
N VAL A 83 -5.39 -0.54 -36.62
CA VAL A 83 -6.76 -0.37 -37.13
C VAL A 83 -6.88 -0.73 -38.61
N LYS A 84 -5.88 -0.41 -39.44
CA LYS A 84 -5.88 -0.76 -40.88
C LYS A 84 -5.70 -2.26 -41.17
N ARG A 85 -5.29 -3.05 -40.17
CA ARG A 85 -5.06 -4.49 -40.28
C ARG A 85 -6.30 -5.33 -39.95
N THR A 86 -7.36 -4.69 -39.47
CA THR A 86 -8.67 -5.26 -39.16
C THR A 86 -9.65 -4.87 -40.25
#